data_AF-A0A6F9WTN5-F1
#
_entry.id   AF-A0A6F9WTN5-F1
#
_cell.length_a   1.000
_cell.length_b   1.000
_cell.length_c   1.000
_cell.angle_alpha   90.00
_cell.angle_beta   90.00
_cell.angle_gamma   90.00
#
_symmetry.space_group_name_H-M   'P 1'
#
loop_
_entity.id
_entity.type
_entity.pdbx_description
1 polymer ?
#
loop_
_entity_poly.entity_id
_entity_poly.type
_entity_poly.pdbx_seq_one_letter_code
_entity_poly.pdbx_strand_id
1 'polypeptide(L)'
;MALSIPDVWEEWKRLTRFLESSKIAFERELNIWSSLQVPDLGTARITTLNGSSRFTATVDEHVGTLQDEDLLYFIVLTYSYSLCECYARVKLGLGEGDRLPGGIEGWGGQLLSQTGRVWSEVLGGRAGIIEVAVARNFIAHGSRTISQSTIDRFQSAGEPCPWGLGDSVGISYELVEEYRRRLKSLMRLSSQ
;
A
#
# COMPACT_ATOMS: atom_id res chain seq x y z
N MET A 1 8.94 -8.44 -18.88
CA MET A 1 10.40 -8.36 -18.56
C MET A 1 10.48 -8.20 -17.06
N ALA A 2 10.95 -9.23 -16.37
CA ALA A 2 11.06 -9.19 -14.91
C ALA A 2 12.04 -8.08 -14.48
N LEU A 3 11.65 -7.29 -13.47
CA LEU A 3 12.51 -6.27 -12.89
C LEU A 3 13.76 -6.92 -12.28
N SER A 4 14.93 -6.29 -12.44
CA SER A 4 16.12 -6.66 -11.65
C SER A 4 16.01 -6.10 -10.22
N ILE A 5 16.86 -6.57 -9.30
CA ILE A 5 16.91 -6.01 -7.92
C ILE A 5 17.18 -4.49 -7.92
N PRO A 6 18.15 -3.96 -8.69
CA PRO A 6 18.31 -2.52 -8.84
C PRO A 6 17.04 -1.80 -9.31
N ASP A 7 16.33 -2.36 -10.30
CA ASP A 7 15.11 -1.74 -10.84
C ASP A 7 14.00 -1.67 -9.80
N VAL A 8 13.85 -2.71 -8.96
CA VAL A 8 12.89 -2.70 -7.84
C VAL A 8 13.17 -1.53 -6.89
N TRP A 9 14.44 -1.27 -6.57
CA TRP A 9 14.80 -0.17 -5.68
C TRP A 9 14.61 1.21 -6.32
N GLU A 10 14.85 1.35 -7.62
CA GLU A 10 14.56 2.59 -8.34
C GLU A 10 13.05 2.86 -8.42
N GLU A 11 12.24 1.84 -8.69
CA GLU A 11 10.78 1.96 -8.63
C GLU A 11 10.28 2.28 -7.22
N TRP A 12 10.91 1.72 -6.17
CA TRP A 12 10.60 2.09 -4.79
C TRP A 12 10.86 3.57 -4.53
N LYS A 13 11.99 4.10 -5.00
CA LYS A 13 12.32 5.54 -4.87
C LYS A 13 11.34 6.39 -5.68
N ARG A 14 10.98 5.97 -6.89
CA ARG A 14 9.98 6.66 -7.73
C ARG A 14 8.62 6.71 -7.04
N LEU A 15 8.16 5.60 -6.47
CA LEU A 15 6.90 5.52 -5.73
C LEU A 15 6.92 6.37 -4.44
N THR A 16 8.07 6.47 -3.79
CA THR A 16 8.26 7.39 -2.66
C THR A 16 8.07 8.84 -3.10
N ARG A 17 8.75 9.26 -4.19
CA ARG A 17 8.58 10.61 -4.73
C ARG A 17 7.14 10.89 -5.16
N PHE A 18 6.47 9.91 -5.77
CA PHE A 18 5.06 10.01 -6.14
C PHE A 18 4.19 10.30 -4.91
N LEU A 19 4.28 9.49 -3.86
CA LEU A 19 3.51 9.70 -2.62
C LEU A 19 3.71 11.12 -2.07
N GLU A 20 4.97 11.52 -1.85
CA GLU A 20 5.27 12.81 -1.22
C GLU A 20 4.84 13.99 -2.12
N SER A 21 5.05 13.89 -3.43
CA SER A 21 4.66 14.95 -4.36
C SER A 21 3.14 15.05 -4.51
N SER A 22 2.43 13.93 -4.50
CA SER A 22 0.96 13.89 -4.54
C SER A 22 0.34 14.53 -3.30
N LYS A 23 0.88 14.25 -2.11
CA LYS A 23 0.41 14.89 -0.87
C LYS A 23 0.56 16.40 -0.91
N ILE A 24 1.76 16.89 -1.28
CA ILE A 24 2.02 18.32 -1.42
C ILE A 24 1.05 18.96 -2.42
N ALA A 25 0.77 18.28 -3.54
CA ALA A 25 -0.17 18.77 -4.54
C ALA A 25 -1.61 18.83 -4.01
N PHE A 26 -2.08 17.79 -3.29
CA PHE A 26 -3.42 17.74 -2.72
C PHE A 26 -3.61 18.79 -1.63
N GLU A 27 -2.67 18.88 -0.69
CA GLU A 27 -2.67 19.90 0.36
C GLU A 27 -2.67 21.33 -0.23
N ARG A 28 -1.86 21.57 -1.27
CA ARG A 28 -1.82 22.87 -1.94
C ARG A 28 -3.16 23.20 -2.59
N GLU A 29 -3.77 22.25 -3.29
CA GLU A 29 -5.06 22.46 -3.96
C GLU A 29 -6.18 22.71 -2.95
N LEU A 30 -6.22 21.93 -1.86
CA LEU A 30 -7.14 22.15 -0.73
C LEU A 30 -6.97 23.54 -0.10
N ASN A 31 -5.74 24.00 0.08
CA ASN A 31 -5.45 25.35 0.59
C ASN A 31 -5.94 26.44 -0.37
N ILE A 32 -5.87 26.23 -1.68
CA ILE A 32 -6.43 27.17 -2.66
C ILE A 32 -7.96 27.22 -2.51
N TRP A 33 -8.65 26.08 -2.56
CA TRP A 33 -10.11 26.04 -2.50
C TRP A 33 -10.67 26.58 -1.19
N SER A 34 -10.02 26.31 -0.06
CA SER A 34 -10.41 26.87 1.25
C SER A 34 -10.20 28.38 1.36
N SER A 35 -9.31 28.98 0.55
CA SER A 35 -9.07 30.42 0.53
C SER A 35 -10.01 31.20 -0.39
N LEU A 36 -10.68 30.51 -1.33
CA LEU A 36 -11.56 31.15 -2.31
C LEU A 36 -12.93 31.42 -1.70
N GLN A 37 -13.42 32.66 -1.85
CA GLN A 37 -14.79 33.02 -1.48
C GLN A 37 -15.76 32.64 -2.61
N VAL A 38 -16.00 31.34 -2.78
CA VAL A 38 -17.02 30.84 -3.70
C VAL A 38 -18.37 30.82 -2.96
N PRO A 39 -19.41 31.53 -3.44
CA PRO A 39 -20.67 31.65 -2.71
C PRO A 39 -21.40 30.34 -2.46
N ASP A 40 -21.24 29.37 -3.37
CA ASP A 40 -21.83 28.03 -3.27
C ASP A 40 -20.95 27.00 -4.00
N LEU A 41 -20.21 26.22 -3.22
CA LEU A 41 -19.30 25.18 -3.71
C LEU A 41 -20.05 23.97 -4.30
N GLY A 42 -21.31 23.75 -3.91
CA GLY A 42 -22.14 22.66 -4.38
C GLY A 42 -22.68 22.86 -5.80
N THR A 43 -22.66 24.11 -6.30
CA THR A 43 -23.13 24.45 -7.66
C THR A 43 -22.02 24.90 -8.59
N ALA A 44 -20.92 25.44 -8.06
CA ALA A 44 -19.72 25.74 -8.84
C ALA A 44 -19.14 24.45 -9.44
N ARG A 45 -18.75 24.47 -10.72
CA ARG A 45 -18.25 23.30 -11.44
C ARG A 45 -16.82 23.47 -11.91
N ILE A 46 -16.02 22.42 -11.73
CA ILE A 46 -14.69 22.25 -12.33
C ILE A 46 -14.87 21.40 -13.58
N THR A 47 -14.30 21.83 -14.71
CA THR A 47 -14.35 21.08 -15.96
C THR A 47 -12.96 20.98 -16.55
N THR A 48 -12.53 19.75 -16.83
CA THR A 48 -11.23 19.46 -17.46
C THR A 48 -11.44 18.60 -18.70
N LEU A 49 -10.66 18.87 -19.75
CA LEU A 49 -10.60 18.06 -20.96
C LEU A 49 -9.40 17.11 -20.88
N ASN A 50 -9.67 15.81 -20.83
CA ASN A 50 -8.68 14.74 -20.83
C ASN A 50 -8.72 14.02 -22.19
N GLY A 51 -8.02 14.59 -23.18
CA GLY A 51 -8.10 14.13 -24.56
C GLY A 51 -9.51 14.38 -25.14
N SER A 52 -10.20 13.31 -25.55
CA SER A 52 -11.57 13.38 -26.06
C SER A 52 -12.65 13.33 -24.96
N SER A 53 -12.27 13.03 -23.72
CA SER A 53 -13.22 12.94 -22.60
C SER A 53 -13.29 14.24 -21.82
N ARG A 54 -14.51 14.62 -21.40
CA ARG A 54 -14.75 15.74 -20.49
C ARG A 54 -15.06 15.18 -19.11
N PHE A 55 -14.27 15.61 -18.14
CA PHE A 55 -14.57 15.40 -16.72
C PHE A 55 -15.20 16.67 -16.15
N THR A 56 -16.29 16.52 -15.41
CA THR A 56 -16.97 17.61 -14.72
C THR A 56 -17.36 17.14 -13.32
N ALA A 57 -17.07 17.95 -12.31
CA ALA A 57 -17.50 17.74 -10.93
C ALA A 57 -17.87 19.09 -10.29
N THR A 58 -18.63 19.06 -9.20
CA THR A 58 -18.79 20.25 -8.34
C THR A 58 -17.48 20.53 -7.60
N VAL A 59 -17.33 21.76 -7.08
CA VAL A 59 -16.16 22.07 -6.24
C VAL A 59 -16.20 21.23 -4.95
N ASP A 60 -17.38 21.01 -4.35
CA ASP A 60 -17.54 20.13 -3.19
C ASP A 60 -17.08 18.69 -3.47
N GLU A 61 -17.49 18.11 -4.60
CA GLU A 61 -17.05 16.76 -5.01
C GLU A 61 -15.53 16.71 -5.18
N HIS A 62 -14.94 17.73 -5.78
CA HIS A 62 -13.50 17.81 -5.98
C HIS A 62 -12.74 17.94 -4.65
N VAL A 63 -13.16 18.83 -3.76
CA VAL A 63 -12.56 19.01 -2.42
C VAL A 63 -12.72 17.73 -1.60
N GLY A 64 -13.91 17.11 -1.61
CA GLY A 64 -14.14 15.83 -0.96
C GLY A 64 -13.21 14.72 -1.49
N THR A 65 -12.97 14.69 -2.81
CA THR A 65 -12.03 13.75 -3.43
C THR A 65 -10.59 13.98 -2.99
N LEU A 66 -10.17 15.25 -2.85
CA LEU A 66 -8.83 15.59 -2.38
C LEU A 66 -8.62 15.26 -0.88
N GLN A 67 -9.69 15.31 -0.08
CA GLN A 67 -9.68 14.92 1.33
C GLN A 67 -9.70 13.41 1.52
N ASP A 68 -10.27 12.66 0.58
CA ASP A 68 -10.27 11.19 0.57
C ASP A 68 -8.91 10.65 0.07
N GLU A 69 -7.91 10.74 0.93
CA GLU A 69 -6.56 10.27 0.64
C GLU A 69 -6.42 8.74 0.66
N ASP A 70 -7.46 8.00 1.09
CA ASP A 70 -7.45 6.53 1.17
C ASP A 70 -7.02 5.92 -0.16
N LEU A 71 -7.56 6.42 -1.28
CA LEU A 71 -7.27 5.88 -2.60
C LEU A 71 -5.81 6.05 -3.00
N LEU A 72 -5.20 7.20 -2.67
CA LEU A 72 -3.76 7.42 -2.90
C LEU A 72 -2.94 6.41 -2.10
N TYR A 73 -3.26 6.27 -0.81
CA TYR A 73 -2.61 5.35 0.11
C TYR A 73 -2.77 3.89 -0.31
N PHE A 74 -3.93 3.51 -0.83
CA PHE A 74 -4.22 2.20 -1.39
C PHE A 74 -3.35 1.86 -2.60
N ILE A 75 -3.27 2.76 -3.57
CA ILE A 75 -2.43 2.59 -4.77
C ILE A 75 -0.96 2.41 -4.34
N VAL A 76 -0.51 3.25 -3.41
CA VAL A 76 0.85 3.24 -2.92
C VAL A 76 1.19 1.96 -2.16
N LEU A 77 0.33 1.51 -1.25
CA LEU A 77 0.55 0.27 -0.50
C LEU A 77 0.53 -0.95 -1.43
N THR A 78 -0.43 -1.01 -2.35
CA THR A 78 -0.56 -2.09 -3.32
C THR A 78 0.68 -2.19 -4.19
N TYR A 79 1.17 -1.06 -4.71
CA TYR A 79 2.36 -1.07 -5.54
C TYR A 79 3.62 -1.39 -4.72
N SER A 80 3.74 -0.89 -3.50
CA SER A 80 4.85 -1.24 -2.58
C SER A 80 4.89 -2.74 -2.31
N TYR A 81 3.73 -3.37 -2.09
CA TYR A 81 3.62 -4.82 -1.91
C TYR A 81 4.05 -5.57 -3.18
N SER A 82 3.58 -5.14 -4.35
CA SER A 82 3.98 -5.74 -5.64
C SER A 82 5.48 -5.65 -5.89
N LEU A 83 6.12 -4.53 -5.53
CA LEU A 83 7.59 -4.40 -5.61
C LEU A 83 8.29 -5.40 -4.69
N CYS A 84 7.77 -5.62 -3.48
CA CYS A 84 8.30 -6.64 -2.57
C CYS A 84 8.13 -8.06 -3.12
N GLU A 85 7.01 -8.35 -3.78
CA GLU A 85 6.85 -9.64 -4.48
C GLU A 85 7.79 -9.79 -5.67
N CYS A 86 8.00 -8.73 -6.47
CA CYS A 86 8.98 -8.74 -7.56
C CYS A 86 10.39 -9.01 -7.03
N TYR A 87 10.77 -8.34 -5.94
CA TYR A 87 12.03 -8.60 -5.24
C TYR A 87 12.15 -10.09 -4.85
N ALA A 88 11.10 -10.63 -4.23
CA ALA A 88 11.07 -12.02 -3.80
C ALA A 88 11.24 -12.99 -4.97
N ARG A 89 10.54 -12.76 -6.09
CA ARG A 89 10.67 -13.61 -7.29
C ARG A 89 12.10 -13.64 -7.80
N VAL A 90 12.75 -12.48 -7.91
CA VAL A 90 14.14 -12.40 -8.38
C VAL A 90 15.10 -13.13 -7.43
N LYS A 91 14.97 -12.93 -6.11
CA LYS A 91 15.83 -13.59 -5.11
C LYS A 91 15.61 -15.11 -5.03
N LEU A 92 14.38 -15.56 -5.23
CA LEU A 92 14.04 -16.98 -5.22
C LEU A 92 14.25 -17.66 -6.58
N GLY A 93 14.74 -16.93 -7.60
CA GLY A 93 14.99 -17.49 -8.94
C GLY A 93 13.72 -17.87 -9.70
N LEU A 94 12.60 -17.22 -9.40
CA LEU A 94 11.28 -17.48 -10.00
C LEU A 94 11.05 -16.62 -11.25
N GLY A 95 10.42 -17.20 -12.27
CA GLY A 95 10.01 -16.53 -13.50
C GLY A 95 8.72 -15.71 -13.36
N GLU A 96 8.36 -15.01 -14.44
CA GLU A 96 7.20 -14.09 -14.50
C GLU A 96 5.84 -14.83 -14.33
N GLY A 97 5.78 -16.11 -14.69
CA GLY A 97 4.59 -16.96 -14.52
C GLY A 97 4.54 -17.75 -13.21
N ASP A 98 5.60 -17.73 -12.41
CA ASP A 98 5.69 -18.53 -11.20
C ASP A 98 4.91 -17.89 -10.04
N ARG A 99 4.18 -18.73 -9.32
CA ARG A 99 3.46 -18.31 -8.12
C ARG A 99 4.40 -18.31 -6.93
N LEU A 100 4.41 -17.20 -6.19
CA LEU A 100 5.04 -17.16 -4.88
C LEU A 100 4.26 -18.07 -3.91
N PRO A 101 4.92 -19.05 -3.26
CA PRO A 101 4.24 -20.02 -2.42
C PRO A 101 3.82 -19.43 -1.06
N GLY A 102 2.67 -19.86 -0.55
CA GLY A 102 2.30 -19.72 0.86
C GLY A 102 2.07 -18.29 1.37
N GLY A 103 1.76 -17.33 0.48
CA GLY A 103 1.62 -15.91 0.88
C GLY A 103 2.93 -15.32 1.38
N ILE A 104 2.90 -14.08 1.89
CA ILE A 104 4.11 -13.36 2.32
C ILE A 104 4.85 -14.06 3.45
N GLU A 105 4.15 -14.85 4.24
CA GLU A 105 4.72 -15.68 5.30
C GLU A 105 5.53 -16.84 4.71
N GLY A 106 5.04 -17.46 3.64
CA GLY A 106 5.71 -18.56 2.96
C GLY A 106 6.96 -18.08 2.23
N TRP A 107 6.79 -17.20 1.24
CA TRP A 107 7.93 -16.73 0.45
C TRP A 107 8.86 -15.81 1.23
N GLY A 108 8.35 -15.01 2.18
CA GLY A 108 9.20 -14.18 3.05
C GLY A 108 10.02 -15.03 4.01
N GLY A 109 9.48 -16.15 4.49
CA GLY A 109 10.22 -17.11 5.30
C GLY A 109 11.37 -17.75 4.51
N GLN A 110 11.14 -18.06 3.23
CA GLN A 110 12.19 -18.55 2.34
C GLN A 110 13.30 -17.50 2.13
N LEU A 111 12.95 -16.24 1.88
CA LEU A 111 13.93 -15.15 1.74
C LEU A 111 14.81 -14.99 2.99
N LEU A 112 14.22 -15.03 4.17
CA LEU A 112 14.97 -14.93 5.43
C LEU A 112 15.87 -16.15 5.64
N SER A 113 15.37 -17.36 5.33
CA SER A 113 16.15 -18.59 5.47
C SER A 113 17.41 -18.63 4.59
N GLN A 114 17.36 -18.04 3.38
CA GLN A 114 18.52 -17.94 2.49
C GLN A 114 19.67 -17.12 3.07
N THR A 115 19.36 -16.23 4.02
CA THR A 115 20.33 -15.30 4.65
C THR A 115 20.56 -15.60 6.14
N GLY A 116 20.00 -16.71 6.64
CA GLY A 116 20.08 -17.10 8.05
C GLY A 116 19.38 -16.14 9.01
N ARG A 117 18.46 -15.30 8.51
CA ARG A 117 17.70 -14.32 9.29
C ARG A 117 16.39 -14.89 9.81
N VAL A 118 15.82 -14.26 10.83
CA VAL A 118 14.53 -14.66 11.41
C VAL A 118 13.52 -13.52 11.42
N TRP A 119 12.22 -13.88 11.52
CA TRP A 119 11.13 -12.91 11.50
C TRP A 119 11.23 -11.83 12.57
N SER A 120 11.76 -12.15 13.75
CA SER A 120 11.93 -11.16 14.83
C SER A 120 12.91 -10.03 14.51
N GLU A 121 13.75 -10.19 13.48
CA GLU A 121 14.63 -9.12 12.99
C GLU A 121 13.93 -8.20 12.00
N VAL A 122 12.82 -8.65 11.38
CA VAL A 122 12.02 -7.83 10.48
C VAL A 122 11.24 -6.82 11.32
N LEU A 123 11.22 -5.55 10.91
CA LEU A 123 10.39 -4.54 11.55
C LEU A 123 8.93 -5.00 11.63
N GLY A 124 8.35 -4.99 12.83
CA GLY A 124 6.99 -5.48 13.10
C GLY A 124 6.85 -7.01 13.17
N GLY A 125 7.93 -7.76 12.98
CA GLY A 125 7.91 -9.22 13.02
C GLY A 125 7.08 -9.85 11.90
N ARG A 126 6.78 -11.14 12.06
CA ARG A 126 5.88 -11.86 11.15
C ARG A 126 4.45 -11.29 11.23
N ALA A 127 3.96 -11.01 12.43
CA ALA A 127 2.64 -10.37 12.65
C ALA A 127 2.48 -9.11 11.81
N GLY A 128 3.45 -8.21 11.87
CA GLY A 128 3.39 -6.93 11.16
C GLY A 128 3.42 -7.08 9.64
N ILE A 129 4.00 -8.16 9.12
CA ILE A 129 4.01 -8.48 7.68
C ILE A 129 2.69 -9.13 7.24
N ILE A 130 2.08 -9.97 8.09
CA ILE A 130 0.72 -10.48 7.88
C ILE A 130 -0.26 -9.30 7.82
N GLU A 131 -0.13 -8.36 8.75
CA GLU A 131 -0.93 -7.13 8.81
C GLU A 131 -0.90 -6.37 7.48
N VAL A 132 0.29 -6.19 6.89
CA VAL A 132 0.47 -5.54 5.58
C VAL A 132 -0.27 -6.30 4.48
N ALA A 133 -0.14 -7.63 4.43
CA ALA A 133 -0.81 -8.45 3.41
C ALA A 133 -2.34 -8.41 3.56
N VAL A 134 -2.81 -8.38 4.80
CA VAL A 134 -4.22 -8.27 5.14
C VAL A 134 -4.76 -6.91 4.71
N ALA A 135 -4.12 -5.81 5.09
CA ALA A 135 -4.50 -4.47 4.67
C ALA A 135 -4.55 -4.34 3.14
N ARG A 136 -3.51 -4.81 2.44
CA ARG A 136 -3.47 -4.83 0.96
C ARG A 136 -4.62 -5.63 0.36
N ASN A 137 -4.94 -6.81 0.91
CA ASN A 137 -5.99 -7.67 0.36
C ASN A 137 -7.38 -7.10 0.58
N PHE A 138 -7.66 -6.49 1.73
CA PHE A 138 -8.94 -5.82 1.97
C PHE A 138 -9.21 -4.75 0.92
N ILE A 139 -8.20 -3.93 0.64
CA ILE A 139 -8.25 -2.89 -0.38
C ILE A 139 -8.50 -3.49 -1.76
N ALA A 140 -7.74 -4.52 -2.13
CA ALA A 140 -7.83 -5.14 -3.45
C ALA A 140 -9.19 -5.84 -3.71
N HIS A 141 -9.86 -6.30 -2.66
CA HIS A 141 -11.13 -7.02 -2.77
C HIS A 141 -12.36 -6.17 -2.41
N GLY A 142 -12.19 -4.90 -2.04
CA GLY A 142 -13.27 -3.97 -1.71
C GLY A 142 -14.01 -4.29 -0.39
N SER A 143 -13.58 -5.31 0.34
CA SER A 143 -14.06 -5.58 1.70
C SER A 143 -13.27 -4.71 2.66
N ARG A 144 -13.94 -3.94 3.52
CA ARG A 144 -13.27 -3.09 4.53
C ARG A 144 -13.38 -3.66 5.95
N THR A 145 -13.95 -4.85 6.15
CA THR A 145 -14.23 -5.42 7.48
C THR A 145 -13.50 -6.74 7.72
N ILE A 146 -12.96 -6.91 8.92
CA ILE A 146 -12.27 -8.12 9.35
C ILE A 146 -13.20 -9.33 9.38
N SER A 147 -12.81 -10.40 8.69
CA SER A 147 -13.48 -11.69 8.70
C SER A 147 -12.82 -12.68 9.68
N GLN A 148 -13.54 -13.75 10.00
CA GLN A 148 -13.00 -14.85 10.81
C GLN A 148 -11.73 -15.45 10.18
N SER A 149 -11.71 -15.58 8.85
CA SER A 149 -10.54 -16.09 8.13
C SER A 149 -9.26 -15.25 8.32
N THR A 150 -9.39 -13.94 8.54
CA THR A 150 -8.24 -13.09 8.86
C THR A 150 -7.74 -13.38 10.28
N ILE A 151 -8.63 -13.52 11.25
CA ILE A 151 -8.29 -13.88 12.63
C ILE A 151 -7.60 -15.25 12.66
N ASP A 152 -8.18 -16.24 11.96
CA ASP A 152 -7.65 -17.61 11.88
C ASP A 152 -6.25 -17.62 11.26
N ARG A 153 -5.95 -16.73 10.30
CA ARG A 153 -4.62 -16.59 9.69
C ARG A 153 -3.57 -16.15 10.71
N PHE A 154 -3.87 -15.17 11.56
CA PHE A 154 -2.97 -14.74 12.64
C PHE A 154 -2.77 -15.85 13.67
N GLN A 155 -3.86 -16.50 14.11
CA GLN A 155 -3.80 -17.61 15.06
C GLN A 155 -2.97 -18.79 14.54
N SER A 156 -3.16 -19.16 13.28
CA SER A 156 -2.38 -20.24 12.62
C SER A 156 -0.90 -19.89 12.50
N ALA A 157 -0.56 -18.60 12.42
CA ALA A 157 0.82 -18.13 12.44
C ALA A 157 1.42 -18.05 13.86
N GLY A 158 0.61 -18.20 14.91
CA GLY A 158 1.02 -18.00 16.31
C GLY A 158 1.17 -16.53 16.69
N GLU A 159 0.55 -15.62 15.92
CA GLU A 159 0.75 -14.17 16.03
C GLU A 159 -0.52 -13.49 16.58
N PRO A 160 -0.39 -12.37 17.31
CA PRO A 160 -1.54 -11.59 17.76
C PRO A 160 -2.21 -10.88 16.58
N CYS A 161 -3.53 -11.00 16.47
CA CYS A 161 -4.33 -10.21 15.54
C CYS A 161 -4.62 -8.83 16.14
N PRO A 162 -4.25 -7.72 15.46
CA PRO A 162 -4.48 -6.38 15.99
C PRO A 162 -5.96 -5.93 15.91
N TRP A 163 -6.82 -6.72 15.27
CA TRP A 163 -8.23 -6.39 15.05
C TRP A 163 -9.18 -7.47 15.60
N GLY A 164 -10.39 -7.04 15.95
CA GLY A 164 -11.54 -7.89 16.23
C GLY A 164 -12.38 -8.21 14.98
N LEU A 165 -13.30 -9.17 15.12
CA LEU A 165 -14.23 -9.55 14.05
C LEU A 165 -15.17 -8.38 13.73
N GLY A 166 -15.28 -8.01 12.45
CA GLY A 166 -16.13 -6.90 11.99
C GLY A 166 -15.49 -5.52 12.06
N ASP A 167 -14.30 -5.39 12.66
CA ASP A 167 -13.56 -4.12 12.67
C ASP A 167 -13.29 -3.62 11.25
N SER A 168 -13.28 -2.31 11.06
CA SER A 168 -12.91 -1.73 9.77
C SER A 168 -11.41 -1.49 9.67
N VAL A 169 -10.79 -1.89 8.56
CA VAL A 169 -9.39 -1.60 8.26
C VAL A 169 -9.31 -0.25 7.54
N GLY A 170 -8.99 0.79 8.30
CA GLY A 170 -8.64 2.10 7.76
C GLY A 170 -7.22 2.14 7.21
N ILE A 171 -6.92 3.17 6.41
CA ILE A 171 -5.56 3.48 6.00
C ILE A 171 -5.29 4.96 6.28
N SER A 172 -4.06 5.27 6.66
CA SER A 172 -3.59 6.64 6.81
C SER A 172 -2.18 6.73 6.25
N TYR A 173 -1.65 7.94 6.13
CA TYR A 173 -0.26 8.15 5.74
C TYR A 173 0.70 7.40 6.67
N GLU A 174 0.50 7.50 7.99
CA GLU A 174 1.36 6.89 9.01
C GLU A 174 1.32 5.36 8.89
N LEU A 175 0.14 4.79 8.66
CA LEU A 175 -0.03 3.35 8.44
C LEU A 175 0.66 2.90 7.15
N VAL A 176 0.50 3.64 6.04
CA VAL A 176 1.21 3.31 4.79
C VAL A 176 2.71 3.36 4.97
N GLU A 177 3.24 4.39 5.62
CA GLU A 177 4.67 4.51 5.86
C GLU A 177 5.19 3.40 6.80
N GLU A 178 4.44 3.03 7.83
CA GLU A 178 4.76 1.88 8.68
C GLU A 178 4.79 0.58 7.86
N TYR A 179 3.73 0.28 7.11
CA TYR A 179 3.65 -0.90 6.26
C TYR A 179 4.77 -0.97 5.21
N ARG A 180 5.07 0.16 4.56
CA ARG A 180 6.19 0.28 3.62
C ARG A 180 7.53 0.03 4.31
N ARG A 181 7.74 0.55 5.52
CA ARG A 181 8.97 0.31 6.29
C ARG A 181 9.12 -1.17 6.64
N ARG A 182 8.05 -1.88 6.99
CA ARG A 182 8.06 -3.33 7.25
C ARG A 182 8.44 -4.13 6.00
N LEU A 183 7.80 -3.87 4.86
CA LEU A 183 8.16 -4.49 3.57
C LEU A 183 9.62 -4.22 3.19
N LYS A 184 10.06 -2.96 3.33
CA LYS A 184 11.44 -2.56 3.07
C LYS A 184 12.44 -3.25 3.99
N SER A 185 12.08 -3.47 5.26
CA SER A 185 12.87 -4.22 6.22
C SER A 185 13.07 -5.66 5.77
N LEU A 186 12.01 -6.34 5.34
CA LEU A 186 12.08 -7.71 4.81
C LEU A 186 13.02 -7.82 3.60
N MET A 187 12.88 -6.93 2.62
CA MET A 187 13.75 -6.90 1.44
C MET A 187 15.21 -6.61 1.79
N ARG A 188 15.48 -5.72 2.76
CA ARG A 188 16.85 -5.39 3.17
C ARG A 188 17.55 -6.54 3.88
N LEU A 189 16.87 -7.22 4.78
CA LEU A 189 17.44 -8.34 5.53
C LEU A 189 17.77 -9.54 4.62
N SER A 190 17.00 -9.72 3.54
CA SER A 190 17.24 -10.74 2.52
C SER A 190 18.22 -10.32 1.39
N SER A 191 18.78 -9.11 1.49
CA SER A 191 19.77 -8.61 0.53
C SER A 191 21.21 -9.00 0.85
N GLN A 192 21.50 -9.34 2.11
CA GLN A 192 22.86 -9.59 2.62
C GLN A 192 23.34 -11.01 2.40
#